data_AF-A0A8J9X4X3-F1
#
_entry.id   AF-A0A8J9X4X3-F1
#
_cell.length_a   1.000
_cell.length_b   1.000
_cell.length_c   1.000
_cell.angle_alpha   90.00
_cell.angle_beta   90.00
_cell.angle_gamma   90.00
#
_symmetry.space_group_name_H-M   'P 1'
#
loop_
_entity.id
_entity.type
_entity.pdbx_description
1 polymer ?
#
loop_
_entity_poly.entity_id
_entity_poly.type
_entity_poly.pdbx_seq_one_letter_code
_entity_poly.pdbx_strand_id
1 'polypeptide(L)'
;SSLMRCNPLPDFGGGHPDPNLTYAADLIKRMGLLSDGSENSSMAISDLPTLGVANDGDGDRNLIAGAGCFVTPSDSLAVICDNWESIPHFSKAGGPRGVARSMPSSAALDVVAKARGIPCFCTPTGWKFFGNLMGSKELFGKADYTPFLCGEESFGTGSDHIREKDGLWAALAWLSILMKSNDTTSGSPLVSVSDIIKNHWKKYGRNFYCRYDYE
;
A
#
# COMPACT_ATOMS: atom_id res chain seq x y z
N SER A 1 12.24 11.08 12.45
CA SER A 1 11.55 11.13 11.15
C SER A 1 12.18 12.23 10.30
N SER A 2 12.15 12.09 8.97
CA SER A 2 12.61 13.13 8.04
C SER A 2 11.48 13.41 7.07
N LEU A 3 11.07 14.68 6.95
CA LEU A 3 10.10 15.16 5.98
C LEU A 3 10.85 15.91 4.88
N MET A 4 10.57 15.59 3.62
CA MET A 4 11.27 16.13 2.46
C MET A 4 10.26 16.72 1.47
N ARG A 5 10.60 17.88 0.89
CA ARG A 5 9.79 18.55 -0.15
C ARG A 5 8.32 18.79 0.26
N CYS A 6 8.07 19.10 1.54
CA CYS A 6 6.74 19.37 2.08
C CYS A 6 6.27 20.84 1.93
N ASN A 7 6.94 21.62 1.08
CA ASN A 7 6.56 22.97 0.69
C ASN A 7 6.01 22.91 -0.74
N PRO A 8 4.68 23.04 -0.96
CA PRO A 8 4.11 23.01 -2.30
C PRO A 8 4.72 24.09 -3.19
N LEU A 9 5.16 23.71 -4.38
CA LEU A 9 5.70 24.61 -5.40
C LEU A 9 4.91 24.41 -6.70
N PRO A 10 4.63 25.49 -7.46
CA PRO A 10 3.86 25.39 -8.71
C PRO A 10 4.47 24.46 -9.78
N ASP A 11 5.78 24.25 -9.72
CA ASP A 11 6.56 23.41 -10.62
C ASP A 11 7.07 22.11 -9.96
N PHE A 12 6.60 21.80 -8.74
CA PHE A 12 7.07 20.68 -7.93
C PHE A 12 8.60 20.65 -7.71
N GLY A 13 9.25 21.82 -7.76
CA GLY A 13 10.70 21.95 -7.67
C GLY A 13 11.44 21.37 -8.88
N GLY A 14 10.80 21.38 -10.06
CA GLY A 14 11.33 20.82 -11.30
C GLY A 14 11.33 19.29 -11.38
N GLY A 15 10.75 18.61 -10.39
CA GLY A 15 10.58 17.15 -10.39
C GLY A 15 9.25 16.69 -10.98
N HIS A 16 9.13 15.40 -11.26
CA HIS A 16 7.87 14.80 -11.68
C HIS A 16 7.10 14.29 -10.44
N PRO A 17 5.87 14.75 -10.16
CA PRO A 17 5.12 14.39 -8.96
C PRO A 17 4.37 13.06 -9.13
N ASP A 18 5.10 12.01 -9.51
CA ASP A 18 4.55 10.65 -9.69
C ASP A 18 5.42 9.62 -8.93
N PRO A 19 4.88 8.88 -7.95
CA PRO A 19 5.66 8.08 -7.02
C PRO A 19 5.99 6.72 -7.61
N ASN A 20 6.95 6.68 -8.54
CA ASN A 20 7.45 5.44 -9.14
C ASN A 20 8.98 5.32 -8.98
N LEU A 21 9.54 4.16 -9.37
CA LEU A 21 10.97 3.86 -9.18
C LEU A 21 11.92 4.82 -9.94
N THR A 22 11.42 5.45 -11.01
CA THR A 22 12.18 6.40 -11.83
C THR A 22 12.14 7.81 -11.22
N TYR A 23 10.94 8.34 -10.96
CA TYR A 23 10.77 9.73 -10.54
C TYR A 23 10.99 9.94 -9.03
N ALA A 24 10.71 8.93 -8.20
CA ALA A 24 11.01 8.96 -6.77
C ALA A 24 12.44 8.50 -6.43
N ALA A 25 13.40 8.65 -7.36
CA ALA A 25 14.77 8.15 -7.24
C ALA A 25 15.48 8.54 -5.92
N ASP A 26 15.22 9.75 -5.41
CA ASP A 26 15.77 10.21 -4.13
C ASP A 26 15.33 9.32 -2.96
N LEU A 27 14.05 8.92 -2.94
CA LEU A 27 13.51 8.01 -1.94
C LEU A 27 14.09 6.60 -2.14
N ILE A 28 14.07 6.09 -3.37
CA ILE A 28 14.60 4.76 -3.72
C ILE A 28 16.05 4.60 -3.25
N LYS A 29 16.90 5.59 -3.56
CA LYS A 29 18.30 5.60 -3.10
C LYS A 29 18.41 5.64 -1.58
N ARG A 30 17.62 6.47 -0.90
CA ARG A 30 17.63 6.58 0.58
C ARG A 30 17.17 5.29 1.27
N MET A 31 16.31 4.53 0.61
CA MET A 31 15.85 3.23 1.09
C MET A 31 16.78 2.08 0.68
N GLY A 32 17.94 2.37 0.06
CA GLY A 32 18.91 1.36 -0.34
C GLY A 32 18.40 0.47 -1.48
N LEU A 33 17.70 1.05 -2.46
CA LEU A 33 17.16 0.35 -3.62
C LEU A 33 17.83 0.84 -4.92
N LEU A 34 17.85 -0.03 -5.92
CA LEU A 34 18.19 0.27 -7.30
C LEU A 34 16.96 0.69 -8.10
N SER A 35 17.15 1.20 -9.32
CA SER A 35 16.06 1.69 -10.17
C SER A 35 15.08 0.62 -10.63
N ASP A 36 15.46 -0.66 -10.57
CA ASP A 36 14.58 -1.80 -10.82
C ASP A 36 13.84 -2.29 -9.56
N GLY A 37 14.04 -1.61 -8.42
CA GLY A 37 13.43 -1.94 -7.13
C GLY A 37 14.13 -3.07 -6.37
N SER A 38 15.26 -3.57 -6.87
CA SER A 38 16.10 -4.53 -6.14
C SER A 38 16.94 -3.85 -5.04
N GLU A 39 17.38 -4.63 -4.07
CA GLU A 39 18.21 -4.15 -2.96
C GLU A 39 19.60 -3.74 -3.45
N ASN A 40 20.07 -2.57 -3.01
CA ASN A 40 21.46 -2.18 -3.17
C ASN A 40 22.32 -2.77 -2.04
N SER A 41 22.96 -3.92 -2.32
CA SER A 41 23.80 -4.64 -1.36
C SER A 41 25.05 -3.89 -0.90
N SER A 42 25.37 -2.72 -1.48
CA SER A 42 26.50 -1.88 -1.03
C SER A 42 26.16 -1.01 0.19
N MET A 43 24.90 -0.98 0.63
CA MET A 43 24.44 -0.17 1.76
C MET A 43 24.04 -1.07 2.92
N ALA A 44 24.49 -0.75 4.14
CA ALA A 44 24.10 -1.50 5.32
C ALA A 44 22.65 -1.18 5.70
N ILE A 45 21.79 -2.21 5.81
CA ILE A 45 20.39 -2.09 6.19
C ILE A 45 20.19 -1.33 7.52
N SER A 46 21.15 -1.45 8.45
CA SER A 46 21.14 -0.74 9.75
C SER A 46 21.16 0.78 9.62
N ASP A 47 21.67 1.30 8.51
CA ASP A 47 21.88 2.73 8.30
C ASP A 47 20.73 3.37 7.50
N LEU A 48 19.76 2.55 7.07
CA LEU A 48 18.63 2.97 6.24
C LEU A 48 17.39 3.29 7.08
N PRO A 49 16.49 4.18 6.61
CA PRO A 49 15.21 4.39 7.26
C PRO A 49 14.36 3.10 7.27
N THR A 50 13.62 2.87 8.37
CA THR A 50 12.74 1.69 8.51
C THR A 50 11.56 1.71 7.55
N LEU A 51 10.99 2.89 7.28
CA LEU A 51 9.85 3.11 6.41
C LEU A 51 10.10 4.37 5.57
N GLY A 52 9.94 4.23 4.26
CA GLY A 52 9.96 5.29 3.27
C GLY A 52 8.61 5.39 2.57
N VAL A 53 8.13 6.61 2.37
CA VAL A 53 6.86 6.89 1.71
C VAL A 53 7.03 8.08 0.77
N ALA A 54 6.46 8.00 -0.44
CA ALA A 54 6.26 9.14 -1.34
C ALA A 54 4.79 9.19 -1.78
N ASN A 55 4.28 10.40 -2.01
CA ASN A 55 2.95 10.62 -2.59
C ASN A 55 3.09 11.24 -3.99
N ASP A 56 2.01 11.22 -4.76
CA ASP A 56 1.91 11.99 -5.99
C ASP A 56 1.46 13.44 -5.75
N GLY A 57 1.23 14.18 -6.83
CA GLY A 57 1.04 15.64 -6.79
C GLY A 57 -0.19 16.13 -6.05
N ASP A 58 -1.30 15.40 -6.13
CA ASP A 58 -2.55 15.69 -5.41
C ASP A 58 -2.76 14.82 -4.17
N GLY A 59 -1.91 13.80 -3.96
CA GLY A 59 -1.84 13.00 -2.75
C GLY A 59 -2.75 11.76 -2.77
N ASP A 60 -3.31 11.40 -3.92
CA ASP A 60 -4.21 10.25 -4.07
C ASP A 60 -3.45 8.92 -4.27
N ARG A 61 -2.16 8.98 -4.60
CA ARG A 61 -1.29 7.80 -4.80
C ARG A 61 -0.07 7.80 -3.88
N ASN A 62 0.46 6.62 -3.60
CA ASN A 62 1.56 6.38 -2.66
C ASN A 62 2.51 5.27 -3.09
N LEU A 63 3.80 5.48 -2.83
CA LEU A 63 4.83 4.44 -2.84
C LEU A 63 5.25 4.12 -1.42
N ILE A 64 5.35 2.82 -1.10
CA ILE A 64 5.84 2.30 0.18
C ILE A 64 7.15 1.55 -0.04
N ALA A 65 8.14 1.82 0.80
CA ALA A 65 9.40 1.10 0.82
C ALA A 65 9.89 0.86 2.26
N GLY A 66 10.54 -0.27 2.48
CA GLY A 66 11.37 -0.55 3.64
C GLY A 66 12.85 -0.47 3.29
N ALA A 67 13.71 -0.54 4.31
CA ALA A 67 15.16 -0.67 4.11
C ALA A 67 15.48 -1.89 3.21
N GLY A 68 16.05 -1.62 2.03
CA GLY A 68 16.36 -2.64 1.01
C GLY A 68 15.14 -3.38 0.46
N CYS A 69 13.92 -2.88 0.67
CA CYS A 69 12.69 -3.60 0.32
C CYS A 69 11.69 -2.69 -0.40
N PHE A 70 11.58 -2.84 -1.71
CA PHE A 70 10.48 -2.25 -2.46
C PHE A 70 9.19 -3.06 -2.23
N VAL A 71 8.11 -2.37 -1.86
CA VAL A 71 6.79 -2.97 -1.72
C VAL A 71 5.98 -2.66 -2.97
N THR A 72 5.63 -3.68 -3.75
CA THR A 72 4.78 -3.47 -4.93
C THR A 72 3.40 -2.95 -4.49
N PRO A 73 2.71 -2.11 -5.28
CA PRO A 73 1.39 -1.58 -4.91
C PRO A 73 0.36 -2.68 -4.59
N SER A 74 0.40 -3.79 -5.34
CA SER A 74 -0.49 -4.93 -5.10
C SER A 74 -0.17 -5.71 -3.83
N ASP A 75 1.12 -5.93 -3.52
CA ASP A 75 1.50 -6.54 -2.23
C ASP A 75 1.16 -5.59 -1.06
N SER A 76 1.30 -4.28 -1.25
CA SER A 76 0.90 -3.26 -0.26
C SER A 76 -0.58 -3.39 0.10
N LEU A 77 -1.46 -3.46 -0.90
CA LEU A 77 -2.90 -3.65 -0.72
C LEU A 77 -3.22 -4.98 0.00
N ALA A 78 -2.54 -6.07 -0.38
CA ALA A 78 -2.72 -7.38 0.22
C ALA A 78 -2.27 -7.42 1.69
N VAL A 79 -1.15 -6.79 2.03
CA VAL A 79 -0.66 -6.68 3.42
C VAL A 79 -1.60 -5.83 4.28
N ILE A 80 -2.12 -4.73 3.76
CA ILE A 80 -3.13 -3.91 4.46
C ILE A 80 -4.38 -4.75 4.74
N CYS A 81 -4.85 -5.54 3.76
CA CYS A 81 -5.96 -6.45 3.94
C CYS A 81 -5.67 -7.54 4.99
N ASP A 82 -4.45 -8.11 5.02
CA ASP A 82 -4.10 -9.14 6.00
C ASP A 82 -3.92 -8.60 7.43
N ASN A 83 -3.72 -7.29 7.60
CA ASN A 83 -3.42 -6.69 8.90
C ASN A 83 -4.46 -5.63 9.29
N TRP A 84 -5.72 -5.79 8.85
CA TRP A 84 -6.78 -4.82 9.11
C TRP A 84 -7.04 -4.60 10.60
N GLU A 85 -6.71 -5.57 11.47
CA GLU A 85 -6.82 -5.46 12.92
C GLU A 85 -6.02 -4.28 13.48
N SER A 86 -4.92 -3.92 12.81
CA SER A 86 -4.05 -2.80 13.18
C SER A 86 -4.66 -1.44 12.88
N ILE A 87 -5.74 -1.38 12.11
CA ILE A 87 -6.34 -0.14 11.59
C ILE A 87 -7.70 0.06 12.28
N PRO A 88 -7.85 1.07 13.18
CA PRO A 88 -9.06 1.23 13.98
C PRO A 88 -10.38 1.30 13.20
N HIS A 89 -10.37 1.86 11.98
CA HIS A 89 -11.54 1.91 11.10
C HIS A 89 -12.08 0.51 10.79
N PHE A 90 -11.21 -0.44 10.45
CA PHE A 90 -11.60 -1.82 10.17
C PHE A 90 -11.79 -2.62 11.45
N SER A 91 -10.89 -2.47 12.43
CA SER A 91 -10.90 -3.34 13.61
C SER A 91 -12.11 -3.14 14.51
N LYS A 92 -12.58 -1.89 14.68
CA LYS A 92 -13.81 -1.58 15.43
C LYS A 92 -15.07 -2.12 14.75
N ALA A 93 -15.03 -2.37 13.44
CA ALA A 93 -16.14 -2.91 12.66
C ALA A 93 -16.11 -4.45 12.53
N GLY A 94 -15.08 -5.11 13.07
CA GLY A 94 -14.89 -6.56 12.90
C GLY A 94 -14.28 -6.96 11.55
N GLY A 95 -13.64 -6.02 10.85
CA GLY A 95 -12.96 -6.24 9.57
C GLY A 95 -13.66 -5.59 8.36
N PRO A 96 -13.03 -5.64 7.18
CA PRO A 96 -13.65 -5.17 5.94
C PRO A 96 -14.81 -6.08 5.53
N ARG A 97 -15.93 -5.50 5.10
CA ARG A 97 -17.08 -6.24 4.54
C ARG A 97 -16.94 -6.50 3.04
N GLY A 98 -15.99 -5.84 2.38
CA GLY A 98 -15.60 -6.13 1.00
C GLY A 98 -14.25 -5.51 0.67
N VAL A 99 -13.56 -6.10 -0.30
CA VAL A 99 -12.32 -5.56 -0.85
C VAL A 99 -12.33 -5.60 -2.38
N ALA A 100 -11.57 -4.72 -3.03
CA ALA A 100 -11.47 -4.73 -4.48
C ALA A 100 -10.09 -4.34 -5.01
N ARG A 101 -9.77 -4.82 -6.20
CA ARG A 101 -8.63 -4.35 -6.99
C ARG A 101 -9.02 -4.12 -8.44
N SER A 102 -8.25 -3.28 -9.13
CA SER A 102 -8.30 -3.23 -10.58
C SER A 102 -7.86 -4.58 -11.16
N MET A 103 -8.39 -4.93 -12.32
CA MET A 103 -8.04 -6.16 -13.03
C MET A 103 -6.54 -6.27 -13.33
N PRO A 104 -5.82 -5.21 -13.75
CA PRO A 104 -4.38 -5.26 -14.00
C PRO A 104 -3.54 -5.45 -12.74
N SER A 105 -4.06 -5.12 -11.55
CA SER A 105 -3.37 -5.40 -10.29
C SER A 105 -3.12 -6.88 -10.10
N SER A 106 -1.98 -7.22 -9.50
CA SER A 106 -1.68 -8.59 -9.09
C SER A 106 -2.75 -9.15 -8.15
N ALA A 107 -2.99 -10.46 -8.27
CA ALA A 107 -3.99 -11.19 -7.50
C ALA A 107 -3.58 -11.50 -6.04
N ALA A 108 -2.57 -10.83 -5.48
CA ALA A 108 -2.15 -11.01 -4.09
C ALA A 108 -3.31 -10.77 -3.11
N LEU A 109 -4.13 -9.73 -3.36
CA LEU A 109 -5.33 -9.43 -2.57
C LEU A 109 -6.32 -10.61 -2.56
N ASP A 110 -6.50 -11.28 -3.69
CA ASP A 110 -7.49 -12.36 -3.86
C ASP A 110 -7.18 -13.54 -2.91
N VAL A 111 -5.90 -13.86 -2.77
CA VAL A 111 -5.43 -14.96 -1.89
C VAL A 111 -5.70 -14.62 -0.43
N VAL A 112 -5.41 -13.38 -0.02
CA VAL A 112 -5.66 -12.89 1.34
C VAL A 112 -7.16 -12.86 1.61
N ALA A 113 -7.95 -12.25 0.74
CA ALA A 113 -9.38 -12.11 0.91
C ALA A 113 -10.07 -13.48 1.03
N LYS A 114 -9.66 -14.45 0.20
CA LYS A 114 -10.14 -15.84 0.30
C LYS A 114 -9.80 -16.48 1.64
N ALA A 115 -8.56 -16.34 2.11
CA ALA A 115 -8.12 -16.90 3.39
C ALA A 115 -8.83 -16.26 4.59
N ARG A 116 -9.19 -14.97 4.47
CA ARG A 116 -9.89 -14.20 5.49
C ARG A 116 -11.42 -14.25 5.40
N GLY A 117 -11.98 -14.92 4.38
CA GLY A 117 -13.42 -15.01 4.16
C GLY A 117 -14.08 -13.69 3.76
N ILE A 118 -13.34 -12.78 3.11
CA ILE A 118 -13.83 -11.45 2.73
C ILE A 118 -14.20 -11.46 1.24
N PRO A 119 -15.37 -10.92 0.83
CA PRO A 119 -15.72 -10.74 -0.57
C PRO A 119 -14.67 -9.89 -1.31
N CYS A 120 -14.15 -10.40 -2.42
CA CYS A 120 -13.13 -9.73 -3.24
C CYS A 120 -13.64 -9.46 -4.66
N PHE A 121 -13.52 -8.23 -5.12
CA PHE A 121 -13.95 -7.81 -6.46
C PHE A 121 -12.76 -7.49 -7.35
N CYS A 122 -12.72 -8.10 -8.53
CA CYS A 122 -11.82 -7.72 -9.62
C CYS A 122 -12.61 -6.81 -10.57
N THR A 123 -12.30 -5.51 -10.59
CA THR A 123 -13.02 -4.52 -11.39
C THR A 123 -12.19 -4.05 -12.58
N PRO A 124 -12.80 -3.55 -13.67
CA PRO A 124 -12.02 -2.82 -14.67
C PRO A 124 -11.32 -1.60 -14.04
N THR A 125 -10.28 -1.08 -14.70
CA THR A 125 -9.61 0.15 -14.29
C THR A 125 -10.60 1.32 -14.23
N GLY A 126 -10.48 2.13 -13.18
CA GLY A 126 -11.29 3.33 -12.99
C GLY A 126 -12.08 3.32 -11.68
N TRP A 127 -11.88 4.39 -10.91
CA TRP A 127 -12.41 4.57 -9.55
C TRP A 127 -13.94 4.44 -9.43
N LYS A 128 -14.69 4.71 -10.52
CA LYS A 128 -16.15 4.57 -10.57
C LYS A 128 -16.67 3.21 -10.09
N PHE A 129 -15.93 2.13 -10.34
CA PHE A 129 -16.34 0.79 -9.92
C PHE A 129 -16.21 0.61 -8.40
N PHE A 130 -15.14 1.11 -7.80
CA PHE A 130 -15.00 1.12 -6.34
C PHE A 130 -16.04 2.02 -5.68
N GLY A 131 -16.29 3.21 -6.23
CA GLY A 131 -17.35 4.11 -5.73
C GLY A 131 -18.73 3.45 -5.71
N ASN A 132 -19.08 2.69 -6.76
CA ASN A 132 -20.33 1.93 -6.80
C ASN A 132 -20.40 0.83 -5.71
N LEU A 133 -19.29 0.15 -5.44
CA LEU A 133 -19.23 -0.87 -4.38
C LEU A 133 -19.31 -0.25 -2.98
N MET A 134 -18.62 0.87 -2.74
CA MET A 134 -18.70 1.63 -1.50
C MET A 134 -20.09 2.19 -1.22
N GLY A 135 -20.84 2.59 -2.27
CA GLY A 135 -22.21 3.08 -2.17
C GLY A 135 -23.30 2.01 -2.34
N SER A 136 -22.92 0.72 -2.37
CA SER A 136 -23.82 -0.39 -2.71
C SER A 136 -25.11 -0.40 -1.87
N LYS A 137 -25.00 -0.15 -0.56
CA LYS A 137 -26.16 -0.11 0.34
C LYS A 137 -26.87 1.24 0.28
N GLU A 138 -26.13 2.33 0.48
CA GLU A 138 -26.69 3.67 0.70
C GLU A 138 -27.33 4.25 -0.56
N LEU A 139 -26.76 3.98 -1.73
CA LEU A 139 -27.22 4.55 -3.01
C LEU A 139 -28.08 3.57 -3.82
N PHE A 140 -27.84 2.27 -3.67
CA PHE A 140 -28.48 1.26 -4.53
C PHE A 140 -29.34 0.25 -3.77
N GLY A 141 -29.42 0.31 -2.44
CA GLY A 141 -30.21 -0.61 -1.62
C GLY A 141 -29.75 -2.07 -1.72
N LYS A 142 -28.47 -2.31 -2.05
CA LYS A 142 -27.87 -3.64 -2.22
C LYS A 142 -27.07 -4.03 -0.96
N ALA A 143 -26.21 -5.05 -1.11
CA ALA A 143 -25.36 -5.54 -0.03
C ALA A 143 -24.45 -4.43 0.55
N ASP A 144 -24.22 -4.50 1.85
CA ASP A 144 -23.35 -3.60 2.60
C ASP A 144 -21.91 -4.11 2.57
N TYR A 145 -21.05 -3.45 1.80
CA TYR A 145 -19.63 -3.79 1.70
C TYR A 145 -18.71 -2.86 2.49
N THR A 146 -19.24 -1.85 3.19
CA THR A 146 -18.42 -0.95 4.03
C THR A 146 -18.18 -1.58 5.40
N PRO A 147 -17.08 -1.38 6.13
CA PRO A 147 -15.83 -0.81 5.68
C PRO A 147 -15.26 -1.55 4.47
N PHE A 148 -14.78 -0.80 3.49
CA PHE A 148 -14.35 -1.30 2.20
C PHE A 148 -12.88 -0.94 1.97
N LEU A 149 -12.09 -1.84 1.40
CA LEU A 149 -10.69 -1.59 1.02
C LEU A 149 -10.52 -1.75 -0.48
N CYS A 150 -9.79 -0.86 -1.14
CA CYS A 150 -9.51 -0.99 -2.56
C CYS A 150 -8.15 -0.46 -2.97
N GLY A 151 -7.68 -0.88 -4.15
CA GLY A 151 -6.46 -0.34 -4.74
C GLY A 151 -6.24 -0.72 -6.20
N GLU A 152 -5.25 -0.08 -6.79
CA GLU A 152 -4.82 -0.20 -8.19
C GLU A 152 -3.29 -0.34 -8.24
N GLU A 153 -2.79 -0.99 -9.28
CA GLU A 153 -1.37 -1.28 -9.50
C GLU A 153 -0.54 -0.02 -9.68
N SER A 154 -1.19 1.09 -10.07
CA SER A 154 -0.60 2.40 -10.29
C SER A 154 -0.44 3.18 -8.98
N PHE A 155 0.00 2.52 -7.91
CA PHE A 155 0.26 3.15 -6.60
C PHE A 155 -0.98 3.76 -5.91
N GLY A 156 -2.18 3.36 -6.31
CA GLY A 156 -3.43 3.86 -5.74
C GLY A 156 -3.99 2.93 -4.67
N THR A 157 -4.23 3.41 -3.46
CA THR A 157 -4.88 2.63 -2.39
C THR A 157 -5.84 3.52 -1.63
N GLY A 158 -6.98 2.98 -1.20
CA GLY A 158 -7.95 3.73 -0.41
C GLY A 158 -8.99 2.84 0.27
N SER A 159 -9.87 3.47 1.04
CA SER A 159 -10.99 2.80 1.71
C SER A 159 -12.25 3.66 1.64
N ASP A 160 -13.37 3.16 2.15
CA ASP A 160 -14.66 3.87 2.19
C ASP A 160 -14.70 5.10 3.11
N HIS A 161 -13.61 5.46 3.77
CA HIS A 161 -13.51 6.65 4.62
C HIS A 161 -13.70 7.96 3.83
N ILE A 162 -13.30 7.98 2.55
CA ILE A 162 -13.61 9.03 1.58
C ILE A 162 -14.09 8.38 0.28
N ARG A 163 -14.27 9.19 -0.78
CA ARG A 163 -14.65 8.72 -2.12
C ARG A 163 -13.56 8.98 -3.15
N GLU A 164 -12.31 8.99 -2.70
CA GLU A 164 -11.09 9.05 -3.50
C GLU A 164 -10.05 8.07 -2.97
N LYS A 165 -8.98 7.87 -3.74
CA LYS A 165 -7.77 7.22 -3.25
C LYS A 165 -7.07 8.15 -2.25
N ASP A 166 -6.28 7.61 -1.35
CA ASP A 166 -5.60 8.42 -0.32
C ASP A 166 -4.21 7.83 0.00
N GLY A 167 -3.18 8.52 -0.49
CA GLY A 167 -1.80 8.11 -0.30
C GLY A 167 -1.31 8.25 1.14
N LEU A 168 -1.74 9.31 1.84
CA LEU A 168 -1.38 9.53 3.22
C LEU A 168 -2.07 8.51 4.14
N TRP A 169 -3.32 8.17 3.87
CA TRP A 169 -4.04 7.11 4.55
C TRP A 169 -3.29 5.77 4.43
N ALA A 170 -2.81 5.41 3.23
CA ALA A 170 -2.05 4.17 3.03
C ALA A 170 -0.73 4.17 3.83
N ALA A 171 -0.05 5.32 3.90
CA ALA A 171 1.14 5.50 4.73
C ALA A 171 0.85 5.29 6.23
N LEU A 172 -0.24 5.85 6.73
CA LEU A 172 -0.67 5.69 8.12
C LEU A 172 -1.16 4.26 8.41
N ALA A 173 -1.76 3.59 7.44
CA ALA A 173 -2.11 2.17 7.54
C ALA A 173 -0.84 1.32 7.73
N TRP A 174 0.19 1.51 6.90
CA TRP A 174 1.48 0.85 7.04
C TRP A 174 2.17 1.14 8.38
N LEU A 175 2.15 2.39 8.83
CA LEU A 175 2.67 2.75 10.15
C LEU A 175 1.93 2.00 11.26
N SER A 176 0.60 1.91 11.18
CA SER A 176 -0.22 1.19 12.16
C SER A 176 0.11 -0.30 12.21
N ILE A 177 0.33 -0.91 11.04
CA ILE A 177 0.75 -2.31 10.92
C ILE A 177 2.14 -2.51 11.55
N LEU A 178 3.11 -1.66 11.22
CA LEU A 178 4.45 -1.71 11.81
C LEU A 178 4.41 -1.55 13.34
N MET A 179 3.62 -0.61 13.84
CA MET A 179 3.42 -0.41 15.28
C MET A 179 2.86 -1.67 15.94
N LYS A 180 1.83 -2.28 15.35
CA LYS A 180 1.22 -3.49 15.90
C LYS A 180 2.16 -4.69 15.86
N SER A 181 2.95 -4.84 14.79
CA SER A 181 3.97 -5.90 14.67
C SER A 181 5.12 -5.77 15.68
N ASN A 182 5.35 -4.56 16.19
CA ASN A 182 6.42 -4.26 17.14
C ASN A 182 5.90 -4.00 18.58
N ASP A 183 4.61 -4.22 18.83
CA ASP A 183 3.97 -4.16 20.15
C ASP A 183 4.39 -5.39 20.99
N THR A 184 5.68 -5.43 21.33
CA THR A 184 6.38 -6.55 21.97
C THR A 184 7.21 -6.04 23.16
N THR A 185 7.77 -6.96 23.95
CA THR A 185 8.59 -6.59 25.10
C THR A 185 9.83 -5.80 24.68
N SER A 186 10.16 -4.74 25.43
CA SER A 186 11.35 -3.91 25.20
C SER A 186 12.62 -4.77 25.07
N GLY A 187 13.41 -4.51 24.03
CA GLY A 187 14.61 -5.29 23.68
C GLY A 187 14.39 -6.38 22.64
N SER A 188 13.16 -6.64 22.21
CA SER A 188 12.90 -7.52 21.06
C SER A 188 13.46 -6.91 19.77
N PRO A 189 13.99 -7.73 18.84
CA PRO A 189 14.40 -7.23 17.52
C PRO A 189 13.24 -6.54 16.80
N LEU A 190 13.55 -5.45 16.10
CA LEU A 190 12.59 -4.73 15.28
C LEU A 190 12.08 -5.63 14.14
N VAL A 191 10.77 -5.80 14.03
CA VAL A 191 10.11 -6.36 12.86
C VAL A 191 10.04 -5.28 11.78
N SER A 192 10.83 -5.45 10.72
CA SER A 192 10.92 -4.50 9.61
C SER A 192 9.79 -4.69 8.58
N VAL A 193 9.65 -3.74 7.64
CA VAL A 193 8.79 -3.89 6.46
C VAL A 193 9.17 -5.15 5.65
N SER A 194 10.47 -5.43 5.51
CA SER A 194 10.97 -6.63 4.81
C SER A 194 10.52 -7.91 5.50
N ASP A 195 10.52 -7.94 6.83
CA ASP A 195 10.05 -9.09 7.60
C ASP A 195 8.54 -9.29 7.44
N ILE A 196 7.75 -8.22 7.48
CA ILE A 196 6.29 -8.26 7.24
C ILE A 196 6.01 -8.84 5.85
N ILE A 197 6.69 -8.34 4.82
CA ILE A 197 6.52 -8.79 3.43
C ILE A 197 6.94 -10.25 3.26
N LYS A 198 8.10 -10.65 3.80
CA LYS A 198 8.58 -12.05 3.73
C LYS A 198 7.64 -13.00 4.48
N ASN A 199 7.11 -12.58 5.63
CA ASN A 199 6.12 -13.35 6.38
C ASN A 199 4.79 -13.46 5.62
N HIS A 200 4.35 -12.39 4.97
CA HIS A 200 3.18 -12.38 4.10
C HIS A 200 3.34 -13.40 2.96
N TRP A 201 4.47 -13.37 2.24
CA TRP A 201 4.77 -14.33 1.19
C TRP A 201 4.88 -15.77 1.70
N LYS A 202 5.42 -15.98 2.90
CA LYS A 202 5.47 -17.31 3.52
C LYS A 202 4.07 -17.84 3.83
N LYS A 203 3.15 -16.97 4.23
CA LYS A 203 1.77 -17.31 4.61
C LYS A 203 0.86 -17.54 3.41
N TYR A 204 0.98 -16.71 2.37
CA TYR A 204 0.05 -16.70 1.22
C TYR A 204 0.66 -17.10 -0.11
N GLY A 205 1.99 -17.30 -0.17
CA GLY A 205 2.72 -17.34 -1.43
C GLY A 205 3.05 -15.94 -1.94
N ARG A 206 3.94 -15.87 -2.94
CA ARG A 206 4.35 -14.60 -3.57
C ARG A 206 3.78 -14.50 -4.97
N ASN A 207 3.05 -13.43 -5.24
CA ASN A 207 2.57 -13.09 -6.57
C ASN A 207 3.59 -12.17 -7.26
N PHE A 208 4.46 -12.72 -8.09
CA PHE A 208 5.37 -11.91 -8.91
C PHE A 208 4.57 -11.02 -9.86
N TYR A 209 4.92 -9.74 -9.88
CA TYR A 209 4.26 -8.73 -10.71
C TYR A 209 5.30 -7.83 -11.36
N CYS A 210 5.13 -7.58 -12.65
CA CYS A 210 5.94 -6.65 -13.43
C CYS A 210 5.10 -6.09 -14.58
N ARG A 211 5.39 -4.87 -15.00
CA ARG A 211 4.72 -4.20 -16.12
C ARG A 211 5.75 -3.81 -17.17
N TYR A 212 5.46 -4.13 -18.42
CA TYR A 212 6.28 -3.77 -19.57
C TYR A 212 5.46 -2.81 -20.43
N ASP A 213 5.91 -1.56 -20.49
CA ASP A 213 5.28 -0.49 -21.27
C ASP A 213 6.03 -0.36 -22.60
N TYR A 214 5.33 -0.48 -23.73
CA TYR A 214 5.89 -0.30 -25.08
C TYR A 214 5.43 1.08 -25.59
N GLU A 215 6.38 2.03 -25.65
CA GLU A 215 6.15 3.41 -26.12
C GLU A 215 6.07 3.53 -27.65
#